data_AF-A0A2I0N0P1-F1
#
_entry.id   AF-A0A2I0N0P1-F1
#
_cell.length_a   1.000
_cell.length_b   1.000
_cell.length_c   1.000
_cell.angle_alpha   90.00
_cell.angle_beta   90.00
_cell.angle_gamma   90.00
#
_symmetry.space_group_name_H-M   'P 1'
#
loop_
_entity.id
_entity.type
_entity.pdbx_description
1 polymer ?
#
loop_
_entity_poly.entity_id
_entity_poly.type
_entity_poly.pdbx_seq_one_letter_code
_entity_poly.pdbx_strand_id
1 'polypeptide(L)'
;MKKLGKVLLFLLSTVLRCLPFVIFALTDLFWRIYNFQLDPIRLLNPSEIPAALADFLWLYIGLGLMILVFLTLRFPFLAYSIFLAAWGGQNLYFLREWDNAVYHMNLPSRLSLWLALIFIGLLVGFLLQTAYTGGRRYHKIARYNRLRRISQEMERPASPSSPKKNARRA
;
A
#
# COMPACT_ATOMS: atom_id res chain seq x y z
N MET A 1 -7.77 -31.43 -7.71
CA MET A 1 -8.38 -30.21 -8.32
C MET A 1 -8.43 -28.98 -7.41
N LYS A 2 -8.77 -29.07 -6.10
CA LYS A 2 -8.81 -27.89 -5.18
C LYS A 2 -7.49 -27.11 -5.03
N LYS A 3 -6.32 -27.75 -5.21
CA LYS A 3 -5.00 -27.08 -5.15
C LYS A 3 -4.72 -26.25 -6.42
N LEU A 4 -5.08 -26.74 -7.60
CA LEU A 4 -4.89 -26.03 -8.88
C LEU A 4 -5.68 -24.72 -8.93
N GLY A 5 -6.95 -24.74 -8.48
CA GLY A 5 -7.77 -23.52 -8.45
C GLY A 5 -7.21 -22.43 -7.52
N LYS A 6 -6.62 -22.81 -6.38
CA LYS A 6 -5.95 -21.86 -5.47
C LYS A 6 -4.69 -21.26 -6.08
N VAL A 7 -3.92 -22.06 -6.83
CA VAL A 7 -2.74 -21.59 -7.57
C VAL A 7 -3.16 -20.61 -8.67
N LEU A 8 -4.22 -20.93 -9.42
CA LEU A 8 -4.74 -20.06 -10.47
C LEU A 8 -5.25 -18.72 -9.91
N LEU A 9 -5.98 -18.75 -8.79
CA LEU A 9 -6.44 -17.54 -8.09
C LEU A 9 -5.28 -16.70 -7.55
N PHE A 10 -4.21 -17.35 -7.07
CA PHE A 10 -3.01 -16.65 -6.63
C PHE A 10 -2.30 -15.97 -7.81
N LEU A 11 -2.10 -16.69 -8.93
CA LEU A 11 -1.52 -16.12 -10.15
C LEU A 11 -2.36 -14.96 -10.69
N LEU A 12 -3.68 -15.15 -10.80
CA LEU A 12 -4.60 -14.11 -11.26
C LEU A 12 -4.55 -12.88 -10.34
N SER A 13 -4.59 -13.08 -9.03
CA SER A 13 -4.45 -11.98 -8.06
C SER A 13 -3.08 -11.31 -8.14
N THR A 14 -2.02 -12.05 -8.48
CA THR A 14 -0.66 -11.50 -8.65
C THR A 14 -0.61 -10.62 -9.88
N VAL A 15 -1.13 -11.08 -11.02
CA VAL A 15 -1.21 -10.32 -12.27
C VAL A 15 -2.04 -9.06 -12.10
N LEU A 16 -3.21 -9.15 -11.47
CA LEU A 16 -4.07 -7.99 -11.17
C LEU A 16 -3.37 -6.93 -10.30
N ARG A 17 -2.49 -7.36 -9.39
CA ARG A 17 -1.69 -6.44 -8.55
C ARG A 17 -0.51 -5.81 -9.31
N CYS A 18 -0.04 -6.45 -10.38
CA CYS A 18 0.99 -5.89 -11.27
C CYS A 18 0.41 -4.92 -12.30
N LEU A 19 -0.89 -5.02 -12.62
CA LEU A 19 -1.55 -4.22 -13.65
C LEU A 19 -1.31 -2.69 -13.52
N PRO A 20 -1.33 -2.08 -12.32
CA PRO A 20 -1.04 -0.66 -12.18
C PRO A 20 0.37 -0.25 -12.61
N PHE A 21 1.36 -1.15 -12.50
CA PHE A 21 2.74 -0.88 -12.94
C PHE A 21 2.89 -1.01 -14.44
N VAL A 22 2.14 -1.91 -15.06
CA VAL A 22 2.04 -1.97 -16.52
C VAL A 22 1.46 -0.66 -17.04
N ILE A 23 0.41 -0.15 -16.39
CA ILE A 23 -0.17 1.16 -16.73
C ILE A 23 0.87 2.28 -16.53
N PHE A 24 1.63 2.28 -15.43
CA PHE A 24 2.71 3.27 -15.23
C PHE A 24 3.77 3.22 -16.31
N ALA A 25 4.28 2.04 -16.64
CA ALA A 25 5.29 1.86 -17.67
C ALA A 25 4.77 2.34 -19.03
N LEU A 26 3.52 2.00 -19.38
CA LEU A 26 2.88 2.49 -20.60
C LEU A 26 2.72 4.01 -20.59
N THR A 27 2.28 4.60 -19.48
CA THR A 27 2.08 6.07 -19.39
C THR A 27 3.41 6.81 -19.54
N ASP A 28 4.49 6.30 -18.91
CA ASP A 28 5.83 6.85 -19.07
C ASP A 28 6.35 6.70 -20.50
N LEU A 29 6.09 5.54 -21.13
CA LEU A 29 6.48 5.27 -22.51
C LEU A 29 5.78 6.23 -23.48
N PHE A 30 4.45 6.40 -23.36
CA PHE A 30 3.67 7.32 -24.17
C PHE A 30 4.18 8.76 -24.03
N TRP A 31 4.51 9.17 -22.81
CA TRP A 31 5.08 10.49 -22.56
C TRP A 31 6.44 10.69 -23.23
N ARG A 32 7.30 9.67 -23.17
CA ARG A 32 8.62 9.68 -23.81
C ARG A 32 8.53 9.80 -25.33
N ILE A 33 7.58 9.09 -25.94
CA ILE A 33 7.28 9.22 -27.38
C ILE A 33 6.87 10.66 -27.71
N TYR A 34 5.96 11.25 -26.93
CA TYR A 34 5.40 12.56 -27.23
C TYR A 34 6.41 13.71 -27.06
N ASN A 35 7.22 13.70 -25.99
CA ASN A 35 8.10 14.84 -25.66
C ASN A 35 9.56 14.66 -26.09
N PHE A 36 10.08 13.43 -26.16
CA PHE A 36 11.51 13.18 -26.41
C PHE A 36 11.81 12.64 -27.81
N GLN A 37 10.84 12.73 -28.73
CA GLN A 37 10.96 12.21 -30.10
C GLN A 37 11.41 10.74 -30.13
N LEU A 38 11.00 9.94 -29.15
CA LEU A 38 11.26 8.52 -29.18
C LEU A 38 10.46 7.92 -30.34
N ASP A 39 11.15 7.40 -31.36
CA ASP A 39 10.52 6.90 -32.57
C ASP A 39 9.55 5.75 -32.22
N PRO A 40 8.23 5.93 -32.37
CA PRO A 40 7.25 4.93 -31.96
C PRO A 40 7.38 3.64 -32.75
N ILE A 41 7.97 3.67 -33.95
CA ILE A 41 8.23 2.49 -34.76
C ILE A 41 9.25 1.57 -34.08
N ARG A 42 10.21 2.14 -33.35
CA ARG A 42 11.22 1.37 -32.60
C ARG A 42 10.60 0.56 -31.46
N LEU A 43 9.48 1.00 -30.91
CA LEU A 43 8.76 0.28 -29.85
C LEU A 43 7.99 -0.95 -30.35
N LEU A 44 7.86 -1.13 -31.67
CA LEU A 44 7.38 -2.40 -32.24
C LEU A 44 8.40 -3.53 -32.06
N ASN A 45 9.69 -3.21 -31.87
CA ASN A 45 10.72 -4.17 -31.51
C ASN A 45 10.76 -4.34 -29.98
N PRO A 46 10.40 -5.51 -29.42
CA PRO A 46 10.38 -5.72 -27.98
C PRO A 46 11.74 -5.56 -27.31
N SER A 47 12.83 -5.75 -28.07
CA SER A 47 14.21 -5.57 -27.62
C SER A 47 14.59 -4.11 -27.33
N GLU A 48 13.87 -3.15 -27.88
CA GLU A 48 14.16 -1.71 -27.71
C GLU A 48 13.38 -1.10 -26.54
N ILE A 49 12.31 -1.75 -26.08
CA ILE A 49 11.48 -1.30 -24.95
C ILE A 49 12.32 -1.13 -23.65
N PRO A 50 13.23 -2.05 -23.28
CA PRO A 50 14.06 -1.86 -22.09
C PRO A 50 14.98 -0.65 -22.18
N ALA A 51 15.52 -0.36 -23.38
CA ALA A 51 16.37 0.79 -23.61
C ALA A 51 15.58 2.10 -23.52
N ALA A 52 14.34 2.12 -24.03
CA ALA A 52 13.44 3.27 -23.93
C ALA A 52 13.04 3.63 -22.47
N LEU A 53 13.01 2.62 -21.60
CA LEU A 53 12.65 2.75 -20.17
C LEU A 53 13.87 2.72 -19.23
N ALA A 54 15.10 2.66 -19.75
CA ALA A 54 16.35 2.28 -19.07
C ALA A 54 16.41 2.51 -17.54
N ASP A 55 16.38 3.77 -17.10
CA ASP A 55 16.55 4.13 -15.67
C ASP A 55 15.32 3.81 -14.81
N PHE A 56 14.13 3.81 -15.42
CA PHE A 56 12.85 3.63 -14.72
C PHE A 56 12.33 2.20 -14.78
N LEU A 57 12.77 1.38 -15.75
CA LEU A 57 12.34 -0.01 -15.89
C LEU A 57 12.65 -0.81 -14.63
N TRP A 58 13.90 -0.72 -14.16
CA TRP A 58 14.36 -1.41 -12.95
C TRP A 58 13.67 -0.88 -11.69
N LEU A 59 13.37 0.42 -11.67
CA LEU A 59 12.58 1.02 -10.60
C LEU A 59 11.16 0.46 -10.60
N TYR A 60 10.45 0.45 -11.72
CA TYR A 60 9.09 -0.11 -11.79
C TYR A 60 9.05 -1.59 -11.42
N ILE A 61 10.04 -2.38 -11.87
CA ILE A 61 10.17 -3.80 -11.50
C ILE A 61 10.42 -3.95 -10.00
N GLY A 62 11.37 -3.22 -9.44
CA GLY A 62 11.71 -3.28 -8.01
C GLY A 62 10.56 -2.84 -7.13
N LEU A 63 9.86 -1.77 -7.51
CA LEU A 63 8.70 -1.23 -6.79
C LEU A 63 7.50 -2.18 -6.88
N GLY A 64 7.29 -2.77 -8.06
CA GLY A 64 6.31 -3.83 -8.29
C GLY A 64 6.55 -5.04 -7.39
N LEU A 65 7.77 -5.57 -7.38
CA LEU A 65 8.17 -6.67 -6.50
C LEU A 65 8.00 -6.33 -5.03
N MET A 66 8.43 -5.14 -4.61
CA MET A 66 8.33 -4.69 -3.23
C MET A 66 6.87 -4.62 -2.75
N ILE A 67 5.98 -4.04 -3.56
CA ILE A 67 4.54 -4.01 -3.27
C ILE A 67 3.95 -5.41 -3.22
N LEU A 68 4.37 -6.30 -4.12
CA LEU A 68 3.92 -7.68 -4.17
C LEU A 68 4.33 -8.45 -2.90
N VAL A 69 5.56 -8.25 -2.44
CA VAL A 69 6.08 -8.79 -1.18
C VAL A 69 5.26 -8.26 -0.01
N PHE A 70 5.02 -6.94 0.09
CA PHE A 70 4.23 -6.37 1.19
C PHE A 70 2.79 -6.87 1.21
N LEU A 71 2.13 -6.99 0.06
CA LEU A 71 0.79 -7.58 -0.01
C LEU A 71 0.79 -9.06 0.39
N THR A 72 1.84 -9.81 0.04
CA THR A 72 2.00 -11.23 0.41
C THR A 72 2.22 -11.39 1.92
N LEU A 73 3.04 -10.52 2.51
CA LEU A 73 3.29 -10.47 3.95
C LEU A 73 2.14 -9.87 4.77
N ARG A 74 1.02 -9.51 4.13
CA ARG A 74 -0.17 -8.90 4.75
C ARG A 74 0.12 -7.54 5.39
N PHE A 75 0.95 -6.74 4.73
CA PHE A 75 1.16 -5.31 5.00
C PHE A 75 0.50 -4.43 3.93
N PRO A 76 -0.84 -4.45 3.81
CA PRO A 76 -1.54 -3.76 2.72
C PRO A 76 -1.38 -2.25 2.79
N PHE A 77 -1.37 -1.64 3.99
CA PHE A 77 -1.22 -0.19 4.11
C PHE A 77 0.13 0.28 3.59
N LEU A 78 1.18 -0.49 3.89
CA LEU A 78 2.53 -0.18 3.43
C LEU A 78 2.64 -0.31 1.90
N ALA A 79 2.04 -1.34 1.32
CA ALA A 79 1.93 -1.51 -0.12
C ALA A 79 1.16 -0.36 -0.80
N TYR A 80 0.00 0.02 -0.27
CA TYR A 80 -0.84 1.08 -0.84
C TYR A 80 -0.21 2.47 -0.72
N SER A 81 0.44 2.78 0.41
CA SER A 81 1.11 4.07 0.58
C SER A 81 2.30 4.24 -0.37
N ILE A 82 3.08 3.18 -0.58
CA ILE A 82 4.15 3.17 -1.58
C ILE A 82 3.58 3.31 -3.00
N PHE A 83 2.47 2.62 -3.30
CA PHE A 83 1.81 2.73 -4.60
C PHE A 83 1.34 4.16 -4.87
N LEU A 84 0.66 4.78 -3.90
CA LEU A 84 0.22 6.18 -3.96
C LEU A 84 1.39 7.14 -4.13
N ALA A 85 2.50 6.92 -3.42
CA ALA A 85 3.70 7.72 -3.56
C ALA A 85 4.35 7.58 -4.93
N ALA A 86 4.43 6.37 -5.48
CA ALA A 86 4.90 6.14 -6.84
C ALA A 86 3.97 6.78 -7.87
N TRP A 87 2.65 6.68 -7.69
CA TRP A 87 1.65 7.35 -8.54
C TRP A 87 1.82 8.87 -8.51
N GLY A 88 1.83 9.46 -7.33
CA GLY A 88 1.99 10.90 -7.15
C GLY A 88 3.35 11.39 -7.68
N GLY A 89 4.42 10.63 -7.42
CA GLY A 89 5.75 10.91 -7.95
C GLY A 89 5.79 10.90 -9.46
N GLN A 90 5.12 9.94 -10.11
CA GLN A 90 5.04 9.87 -11.57
C GLN A 90 4.31 11.08 -12.16
N ASN A 91 3.22 11.52 -11.52
CA ASN A 91 2.47 12.70 -11.99
C ASN A 91 3.26 14.00 -11.79
N LEU A 92 3.92 14.15 -10.64
CA LEU A 92 4.81 15.29 -10.40
C LEU A 92 6.00 15.30 -11.35
N TYR A 93 6.52 14.12 -11.71
CA TYR A 93 7.51 13.96 -12.75
C TYR A 93 7.00 14.49 -14.10
N PHE A 94 5.79 14.09 -14.52
CA PHE A 94 5.21 14.58 -15.78
C PHE A 94 5.01 16.10 -15.80
N LEU A 95 4.45 16.66 -14.74
CA LEU A 95 4.22 18.11 -14.64
C LEU A 95 5.54 18.87 -14.70
N ARG A 96 6.58 18.40 -14.00
CA ARG A 96 7.88 19.06 -14.00
C ARG A 96 8.59 18.98 -15.34
N GLU A 97 8.47 17.85 -16.03
CA GLU A 97 9.08 17.70 -17.35
C GLU A 97 8.35 18.53 -18.41
N TRP A 98 7.03 18.63 -18.29
CA TRP A 98 6.22 19.56 -19.06
C TRP A 98 6.69 21.01 -18.83
N ASP A 99 6.87 21.41 -17.58
CA ASP A 99 7.33 22.77 -17.25
C ASP A 99 8.74 23.05 -17.80
N ASN A 100 9.67 22.08 -17.71
CA ASN A 100 11.00 22.21 -18.32
C ASN A 100 10.91 22.33 -19.85
N ALA A 101 10.03 21.56 -20.51
CA ALA A 101 9.87 21.56 -21.96
C ALA A 101 9.21 22.84 -22.48
N VAL A 102 8.17 23.33 -21.80
CA VAL A 102 7.38 24.50 -22.22
C VAL A 102 8.05 25.82 -21.81
N TYR A 103 8.61 25.89 -20.60
CA TYR A 103 9.16 27.13 -20.04
C TYR A 103 10.69 27.18 -20.04
N HIS A 104 11.37 26.19 -20.63
CA HIS A 104 12.84 26.09 -20.67
C HIS A 104 13.51 26.22 -19.29
N MET A 105 12.84 25.73 -18.25
CA MET A 105 13.38 25.71 -16.89
C MET A 105 14.41 24.59 -16.73
N ASN A 106 15.46 24.84 -15.93
CA ASN A 106 16.47 23.84 -15.56
C ASN A 106 16.26 23.36 -14.12
N LEU A 107 15.14 22.68 -13.88
CA LEU A 107 14.81 22.18 -12.54
C LEU A 107 15.69 20.96 -12.16
N PRO A 108 16.07 20.81 -10.87
CA PRO A 108 17.00 19.76 -10.40
C PRO A 108 16.55 18.31 -10.63
N SER A 109 17.47 17.36 -10.40
CA SER A 109 17.38 15.95 -10.85
C SER A 109 16.07 15.24 -10.48
N ARG A 110 15.50 14.57 -11.49
CA ARG A 110 14.15 14.01 -11.53
C ARG A 110 14.00 12.76 -10.65
N LEU A 111 15.08 11.99 -10.57
CA LEU A 111 15.16 10.72 -9.86
C LEU A 111 15.09 10.89 -8.33
N SER A 112 15.77 11.92 -7.81
CA SER A 112 15.89 12.14 -6.36
C SER A 112 14.55 12.50 -5.73
N LEU A 113 13.75 13.33 -6.40
CA LEU A 113 12.41 13.70 -5.95
C LEU A 113 11.45 12.50 -5.97
N TRP A 114 11.53 11.66 -7.00
CA TRP A 114 10.71 10.45 -7.12
C TRP A 114 11.04 9.44 -6.00
N LEU A 115 12.33 9.21 -5.75
CA LEU A 115 12.80 8.37 -4.64
C LEU A 115 12.41 8.93 -3.27
N ALA A 116 12.50 10.25 -3.08
CA ALA A 116 12.08 10.89 -1.83
C ALA A 116 10.59 10.67 -1.55
N LEU A 117 9.74 10.78 -2.58
CA LEU A 117 8.31 10.51 -2.44
C LEU A 117 8.04 9.05 -2.06
N ILE A 118 8.73 8.09 -2.69
CA ILE A 118 8.62 6.68 -2.32
C ILE A 118 9.02 6.45 -0.86
N PHE A 119 10.11 7.09 -0.42
CA PHE A 119 10.56 6.99 0.96
C PHE A 119 9.53 7.58 1.95
N ILE A 120 8.94 8.72 1.62
CA ILE A 120 7.83 9.32 2.38
C ILE A 120 6.63 8.35 2.42
N GLY A 121 6.27 7.75 1.28
CA GLY A 121 5.22 6.74 1.18
C GLY A 121 5.48 5.53 2.07
N LEU A 122 6.74 5.08 2.14
CA LEU A 122 7.16 3.97 2.99
C LEU A 122 7.01 4.33 4.48
N LEU A 123 7.44 5.53 4.89
CA LEU A 123 7.27 6.04 6.26
C LEU A 123 5.79 6.15 6.64
N VAL A 124 4.97 6.78 5.79
CA VAL A 124 3.53 6.93 6.03
C VAL A 124 2.85 5.57 6.10
N GLY A 125 3.20 4.66 5.19
CA GLY A 125 2.68 3.30 5.17
C GLY A 125 3.05 2.51 6.43
N PHE A 126 4.27 2.68 6.95
CA PHE A 126 4.71 2.08 8.20
C PHE A 126 3.93 2.62 9.41
N LEU A 127 3.73 3.93 9.50
CA LEU A 127 2.93 4.55 10.56
C LEU A 127 1.48 4.07 10.53
N LEU A 128 0.85 4.02 9.35
CA LEU A 128 -0.51 3.49 9.19
C LEU A 128 -0.61 2.02 9.57
N GLN A 129 0.36 1.21 9.13
CA GLN A 129 0.41 -0.22 9.40
C GLN A 129 0.59 -0.51 10.90
N THR A 130 1.46 0.23 11.57
CA THR A 130 1.70 0.09 13.02
C THR A 130 0.49 0.57 13.82
N ALA A 131 -0.10 1.71 13.48
CA ALA A 131 -1.32 2.21 14.10
C ALA A 131 -2.49 1.22 13.97
N TYR A 132 -2.70 0.66 12.78
CA TYR A 132 -3.74 -0.33 12.55
C TYR A 132 -3.51 -1.62 13.35
N THR A 133 -2.29 -2.14 13.32
CA THR A 133 -1.96 -3.40 14.00
C THR A 133 -2.02 -3.23 15.52
N GLY A 134 -1.54 -2.10 16.04
CA GLY A 134 -1.61 -1.71 17.45
C GLY A 134 -3.05 -1.56 17.92
N GLY A 135 -3.87 -0.81 17.19
CA GLY A 135 -5.29 -0.62 17.51
C GLY A 135 -6.06 -1.94 17.53
N ARG A 136 -5.80 -2.83 16.56
CA ARG A 136 -6.46 -4.15 16.50
C ARG A 136 -6.06 -5.05 17.68
N ARG A 137 -4.80 -5.00 18.10
CA ARG A 137 -4.31 -5.73 19.31
C ARG A 137 -4.96 -5.17 20.57
N TYR A 138 -4.99 -3.85 20.73
CA TYR A 138 -5.61 -3.19 21.88
C TYR A 138 -7.10 -3.56 21.99
N HIS A 139 -7.83 -3.52 20.87
CA HIS A 139 -9.26 -3.83 20.87
C HIS A 139 -9.55 -5.30 21.21
N LYS A 140 -8.70 -6.24 20.75
CA LYS A 140 -8.80 -7.66 21.16
C LYS A 140 -8.55 -7.84 22.66
N ILE A 141 -7.54 -7.19 23.21
CA ILE A 141 -7.20 -7.25 24.65
C ILE A 141 -8.35 -6.66 25.48
N ALA A 142 -8.87 -5.50 25.08
CA ALA A 142 -10.00 -4.86 25.75
C ALA A 142 -11.25 -5.76 25.74
N ARG A 143 -11.56 -6.40 24.59
CA ARG A 143 -12.68 -7.34 24.48
C ARG A 143 -12.48 -8.58 25.36
N TYR A 144 -11.29 -9.16 25.37
CA TYR A 144 -10.97 -10.31 26.22
C TYR A 144 -11.11 -9.97 27.71
N ASN A 145 -10.58 -8.81 28.13
CA ASN A 145 -10.71 -8.35 29.51
C ASN A 145 -12.17 -8.10 29.91
N ARG A 146 -13.00 -7.58 29.00
CA ARG A 146 -14.45 -7.41 29.25
C ARG A 146 -15.16 -8.75 29.43
N LEU A 147 -14.91 -9.72 28.54
CA LEU A 147 -15.51 -11.05 28.63
C LEU A 147 -15.08 -11.80 29.89
N ARG A 148 -13.81 -11.67 30.29
CA ARG A 148 -13.29 -12.24 31.53
C ARG A 148 -13.94 -11.64 32.78
N ARG A 149 -14.24 -10.33 32.78
CA ARG A 149 -15.00 -9.71 33.89
C ARG A 149 -16.41 -10.27 33.98
N ILE A 150 -17.09 -10.39 32.83
CA ILE A 150 -18.46 -10.94 32.78
C ILE A 150 -18.48 -12.39 33.29
N SER A 151 -17.52 -13.23 32.90
CA SER A 151 -17.46 -14.61 33.40
C SER A 151 -17.21 -14.67 34.91
N GLN A 152 -16.32 -13.83 35.43
CA GLN A 152 -16.06 -13.73 36.87
C GLN A 152 -17.27 -13.22 37.67
N GLU A 153 -18.09 -12.34 37.09
CA GLU A 153 -19.34 -11.88 37.71
C GLU A 153 -20.42 -12.97 37.71
N MET A 154 -20.49 -13.81 36.67
CA MET A 154 -21.42 -14.94 36.61
C MET A 154 -21.02 -16.10 37.54
N GLU A 155 -19.72 -16.31 37.76
CA GLU A 155 -19.21 -17.34 38.68
C GLU A 155 -19.25 -16.91 40.16
N ARG A 156 -19.53 -15.63 40.46
CA ARG A 156 -19.74 -15.22 41.84
C ARG A 156 -21.04 -15.85 42.34
N PRO A 157 -21.00 -16.70 43.38
CA PRO A 157 -22.22 -17.20 43.99
C PRO A 157 -23.05 -16.02 44.45
N ALA A 158 -24.37 -16.08 44.22
CA ALA A 158 -25.30 -15.07 44.70
C ALA A 158 -25.05 -14.87 46.19
N SER A 159 -24.52 -13.68 46.56
CA SER A 159 -24.35 -13.31 47.96
C SER A 159 -25.69 -13.55 48.65
N PRO A 160 -25.72 -14.24 49.82
CA PRO A 160 -26.95 -14.39 50.56
C PRO A 160 -27.56 -13.00 50.75
N SER A 161 -28.80 -12.84 50.30
CA SER A 161 -29.56 -11.61 50.43
C SER A 161 -29.54 -11.21 51.90
N SER A 162 -28.92 -10.07 52.22
CA SER A 162 -28.96 -9.58 53.59
C SER A 162 -30.44 -9.36 53.96
N PRO A 163 -30.95 -9.94 55.06
CA PRO A 163 -32.32 -9.65 55.48
C PRO A 163 -32.36 -8.17 55.88
N LYS A 164 -32.96 -7.33 55.04
CA LYS A 164 -33.26 -5.95 55.42
C LYS A 164 -34.30 -6.00 56.54
N LYS A 165 -33.79 -5.69 57.74
CA LYS A 165 -34.50 -5.44 58.99
C LYS A 165 -35.84 -4.73 58.79
N ASN A 166 -36.94 -5.47 58.92
CA ASN A 166 -38.21 -4.93 59.39
C ASN A 166 -38.14 -4.84 60.92
N ALA A 167 -37.56 -3.75 61.45
CA ALA A 167 -37.64 -3.46 62.88
C ALA A 167 -37.37 -1.97 63.12
N ARG A 168 -38.40 -1.13 62.95
CA ARG A 168 -38.59 0.16 63.64
C ARG A 168 -39.88 0.82 63.16
N ARG A 169 -41.01 0.34 63.68
CA ARG A 169 -42.22 1.14 63.96
C ARG A 169 -42.93 0.46 65.14
N ALA A 170 -42.55 0.88 66.34
CA ALA A 170 -43.33 0.80 67.57
C ALA A 170 -43.33 2.21 68.15
#